data_AF-A0A0N4XH91-F1
#
_entry.id   AF-A0A0N4XH91-F1
#
_cell.length_a   1.000
_cell.length_b   1.000
_cell.length_c   1.000
_cell.angle_alpha   90.00
_cell.angle_beta   90.00
_cell.angle_gamma   90.00
#
_symmetry.space_group_name_H-M   'P 1'
#
loop_
_entity.id
_entity.type
_entity.pdbx_description
1 polymer ?
#
loop_
_entity_poly.entity_id
_entity_poly.type
_entity_poly.pdbx_seq_one_letter_code
_entity_poly.pdbx_strand_id
1 'polypeptide(L)'
;SYECSPEEVANENVKKCEKQSVNKNSVDTGSNVHIIEDVSVTKEAALERAIGEWFKQLQEYGMDPHSSWTEDPTVKDCANIIYENYTAVGCAVNRCTSRGFTVVECRYGPKRLQYGSLVYEVGAPCSKCKAPQKCVLGSLCQ
;
A
#
# COMPACT_ATOMS: atom_id res chain seq x y z
N SER A 1 -3.57 9.10 7.07
CA SER A 1 -5.03 9.23 7.24
C SER A 1 -5.77 8.51 6.13
N TYR A 2 -7.02 8.13 6.37
CA TYR A 2 -7.87 7.57 5.32
C TYR A 2 -8.50 8.70 4.50
N GLU A 3 -8.49 8.59 3.17
CA GLU A 3 -9.01 9.62 2.26
C GLU A 3 -9.88 9.01 1.15
N CYS A 4 -10.97 9.69 0.79
CA CYS A 4 -11.91 9.22 -0.22
C CYS A 4 -11.30 9.20 -1.64
N SER A 5 -10.48 10.19 -2.00
CA SER A 5 -9.91 10.27 -3.35
C SER A 5 -9.06 9.06 -3.76
N PRO A 6 -8.10 8.56 -2.95
CA PRO A 6 -7.41 7.29 -3.28
C PRO A 6 -8.36 6.08 -3.24
N GLU A 7 -9.39 6.07 -2.39
CA GLU A 7 -10.42 5.02 -2.36
C GLU A 7 -11.23 4.97 -3.65
N GLU A 8 -11.67 6.12 -4.18
CA GLU A 8 -12.45 6.22 -5.42
C GLU A 8 -11.68 5.61 -6.60
N VAL A 9 -10.40 5.93 -6.71
CA VAL A 9 -9.52 5.36 -7.75
C VAL A 9 -9.34 3.86 -7.57
N ALA A 10 -9.12 3.39 -6.34
CA ALA A 10 -9.08 1.95 -6.04
C ALA A 10 -10.39 1.27 -6.46
N ASN A 11 -11.52 1.88 -6.13
CA ASN A 11 -12.87 1.38 -6.40
C ASN A 11 -13.15 1.27 -7.91
N GLU A 12 -12.74 2.27 -8.70
CA GLU A 12 -12.85 2.24 -10.16
C GLU A 12 -12.05 1.09 -10.78
N ASN A 13 -10.88 0.79 -10.22
CA ASN A 13 -10.02 -0.29 -10.70
C ASN A 13 -10.54 -1.67 -10.31
N VAL A 14 -10.90 -1.91 -9.04
CA VAL A 14 -11.40 -3.23 -8.59
C VAL A 14 -12.71 -3.62 -9.28
N LYS A 15 -13.53 -2.64 -9.71
CA LYS A 15 -14.75 -2.87 -10.50
C LYS A 15 -14.49 -3.48 -11.88
N LYS A 16 -13.29 -3.29 -12.45
CA LYS A 16 -12.90 -3.89 -13.74
C LYS A 16 -12.74 -5.41 -13.65
N CYS A 17 -12.54 -5.92 -12.43
CA CYS A 17 -12.36 -7.35 -12.19
C CYS A 17 -11.20 -7.95 -12.98
N GLU A 18 -10.05 -7.29 -13.01
CA GLU A 18 -8.84 -7.75 -13.69
C GLU A 18 -7.80 -8.21 -12.66
N LYS A 19 -7.07 -9.30 -12.96
CA LYS A 19 -6.01 -9.81 -12.06
C LYS A 19 -4.73 -8.96 -12.10
N GLN A 20 -4.61 -8.07 -13.07
CA GLN A 20 -3.51 -7.11 -13.20
C GLN A 20 -4.10 -5.71 -13.30
N SER A 21 -3.44 -4.74 -12.66
CA SER A 21 -3.76 -3.34 -12.89
C SER A 21 -3.33 -2.96 -14.31
N VAL A 22 -4.30 -2.77 -15.22
CA VAL A 22 -4.03 -2.35 -16.61
C VAL A 22 -3.64 -0.87 -16.70
N ASN A 23 -3.70 -0.11 -15.60
CA ASN A 23 -3.47 1.33 -15.62
C ASN A 23 -2.00 1.72 -15.40
N LYS A 24 -1.24 1.78 -16.50
CA LYS A 24 -0.01 2.60 -16.62
C LYS A 24 -0.25 4.10 -16.33
N ASN A 25 -1.50 4.54 -16.29
CA ASN A 25 -1.90 5.94 -16.12
C ASN A 25 -1.92 6.43 -14.66
N SER A 26 -1.52 5.59 -13.70
CA SER A 26 -1.49 5.97 -12.29
C SER A 26 -0.07 6.16 -11.76
N VAL A 27 0.80 6.79 -12.54
CA VAL A 27 2.20 7.02 -12.16
C VAL A 27 2.32 7.93 -10.93
N ASP A 28 1.25 8.63 -10.56
CA ASP A 28 1.33 9.64 -9.49
C ASP A 28 1.21 9.06 -8.07
N THR A 29 0.54 7.93 -7.84
CA THR A 29 0.30 7.38 -6.48
C THR A 29 0.78 5.94 -6.32
N GLY A 30 1.11 5.55 -5.10
CA GLY A 30 1.40 4.16 -4.76
C GLY A 30 0.18 3.27 -4.94
N SER A 31 0.39 1.99 -5.25
CA SER A 31 -0.67 0.99 -5.35
C SER A 31 -0.16 -0.39 -4.99
N ASN A 32 -0.94 -1.08 -4.16
CA ASN A 32 -0.82 -2.51 -3.91
C ASN A 32 -2.11 -3.19 -4.35
N VAL A 33 -1.99 -4.33 -5.04
CA VAL A 33 -3.13 -5.14 -5.50
C VAL A 33 -2.95 -6.56 -5.00
N HIS A 34 -4.03 -7.16 -4.51
CA HIS A 34 -4.04 -8.56 -4.09
C HIS A 34 -5.24 -9.29 -4.68
N ILE A 35 -5.02 -10.52 -5.16
CA ILE A 35 -6.04 -11.38 -5.74
C ILE A 35 -6.22 -12.59 -4.83
N ILE A 36 -7.48 -12.84 -4.46
CA ILE A 36 -7.87 -13.99 -3.64
C ILE A 36 -8.78 -14.86 -4.51
N GLU A 37 -8.38 -16.10 -4.77
CA GLU A 37 -9.16 -17.09 -5.53
C GLU A 37 -10.33 -17.67 -4.69
N ASP A 38 -11.11 -16.77 -4.08
CA ASP A 38 -12.30 -17.06 -3.29
C ASP A 38 -13.23 -15.84 -3.35
N VAL A 39 -14.50 -16.07 -3.70
CA VAL A 39 -15.54 -15.04 -3.80
C VAL A 39 -16.45 -14.99 -2.55
N SER A 40 -16.31 -15.97 -1.66
CA SER A 40 -17.09 -16.08 -0.42
C SER A 40 -16.50 -15.26 0.73
N VAL A 41 -15.20 -14.96 0.68
CA VAL A 41 -14.50 -14.12 1.65
C VAL A 41 -15.20 -12.77 1.86
N THR A 42 -15.32 -12.31 3.11
CA THR A 42 -15.84 -10.97 3.43
C THR A 42 -14.91 -9.88 2.90
N LYS A 43 -15.42 -8.68 2.67
CA LYS A 43 -14.57 -7.59 2.19
C LYS A 43 -13.51 -7.23 3.24
N GLU A 44 -13.89 -7.29 4.50
CA GLU A 44 -13.05 -7.04 5.66
C GLU A 44 -11.94 -8.08 5.75
N ALA A 45 -12.27 -9.38 5.68
CA ALA A 45 -11.28 -10.45 5.72
C ALA A 45 -10.37 -10.46 4.48
N ALA A 46 -10.90 -10.08 3.31
CA ALA A 46 -10.09 -9.93 2.10
C ALA A 46 -9.06 -8.81 2.26
N LEU A 47 -9.45 -7.66 2.82
CA LEU A 47 -8.56 -6.54 3.09
C LEU A 47 -7.50 -6.92 4.13
N GLU A 48 -7.90 -7.56 5.24
CA GLU A 48 -7.00 -8.04 6.28
C GLU A 48 -5.95 -9.02 5.71
N ARG A 49 -6.39 -9.99 4.91
CA ARG A 49 -5.51 -10.94 4.23
C ARG A 49 -4.53 -10.23 3.29
N ALA A 50 -5.01 -9.29 2.47
CA ALA A 50 -4.15 -8.55 1.54
C ALA A 50 -3.05 -7.78 2.28
N ILE A 51 -3.41 -7.05 3.35
CA ILE A 51 -2.46 -6.29 4.17
C ILE A 51 -1.43 -7.24 4.83
N GLY A 52 -1.90 -8.38 5.35
CA GLY A 52 -1.03 -9.40 5.93
C GLY A 52 0.00 -9.93 4.93
N GLU A 53 -0.42 -10.30 3.72
CA GLU A 53 0.47 -10.79 2.65
C GLU A 53 1.47 -9.73 2.19
N TRP A 54 1.05 -8.47 2.07
CA TRP A 54 1.95 -7.37 1.70
C TRP A 54 3.04 -7.14 2.76
N PHE A 55 2.67 -7.10 4.05
CA PHE A 55 3.65 -6.95 5.13
C PHE A 55 4.59 -8.16 5.27
N LYS A 56 4.10 -9.37 4.95
CA LYS A 56 4.88 -10.61 5.02
C LYS A 56 6.13 -10.58 4.13
N GLN A 57 6.10 -9.80 3.04
CA GLN A 57 7.27 -9.61 2.16
C GLN A 57 8.52 -9.18 2.93
N LEU A 58 8.37 -8.31 3.94
CA LEU A 58 9.51 -7.87 4.76
C LEU A 58 10.11 -9.02 5.57
N GLN A 59 9.27 -9.92 6.09
CA GLN A 59 9.75 -11.08 6.87
C GLN A 59 10.43 -12.12 5.97
N GLU A 60 9.95 -12.28 4.74
CA GLU A 60 10.47 -13.29 3.80
C GLU A 60 11.76 -12.86 3.10
N TYR A 61 11.83 -11.62 2.64
CA TYR A 61 12.91 -11.15 1.77
C TYR A 61 13.84 -10.15 2.45
N GLY A 62 13.37 -9.51 3.53
CA GLY A 62 14.10 -8.42 4.17
C GLY A 62 14.15 -7.16 3.30
N MET A 63 14.55 -6.05 3.91
CA MET A 63 14.79 -4.79 3.22
C MET A 63 15.87 -4.04 3.99
N ASP A 64 16.94 -3.61 3.32
CA ASP A 64 17.93 -2.74 3.94
C ASP A 64 17.39 -1.30 3.99
N PRO A 65 17.14 -0.74 5.18
CA PRO A 65 16.55 0.59 5.28
C PRO A 65 17.52 1.73 4.92
N HIS A 66 18.82 1.45 4.77
CA HIS A 66 19.80 2.45 4.34
C HIS A 66 19.96 2.49 2.81
N SER A 67 19.45 1.49 2.11
CA SER A 67 19.55 1.40 0.66
C SER A 67 18.47 2.23 -0.02
N SER A 68 18.85 2.91 -1.11
CA SER A 68 17.89 3.55 -2.00
C SER A 68 16.95 2.53 -2.64
N TRP A 69 15.70 2.92 -2.82
CA TRP A 69 14.68 2.11 -3.48
C TRP A 69 15.03 1.83 -4.94
N THR A 70 15.03 0.56 -5.33
CA THR A 70 15.38 0.11 -6.68
C THR A 70 14.19 -0.43 -7.47
N GLU A 71 12.95 -0.15 -7.04
CA GLU A 71 11.73 -0.74 -7.61
C GLU A 71 11.68 -2.27 -7.53
N ASP A 72 12.26 -2.85 -6.47
CA ASP A 72 12.25 -4.30 -6.24
C ASP A 72 10.80 -4.84 -6.11
N PRO A 73 10.35 -5.70 -7.04
CA PRO A 73 8.99 -6.22 -7.00
C PRO A 73 8.73 -7.18 -5.83
N THR A 74 9.74 -7.76 -5.20
CA THR A 74 9.58 -8.76 -4.13
C THR A 74 9.12 -8.15 -2.80
N VAL A 75 9.45 -6.88 -2.58
CA VAL A 75 9.13 -6.13 -1.35
C VAL A 75 8.33 -4.86 -1.62
N LYS A 76 7.89 -4.65 -2.87
CA LYS A 76 7.19 -3.45 -3.31
C LYS A 76 5.95 -3.15 -2.49
N ASP A 77 5.16 -4.16 -2.15
CA ASP A 77 3.91 -3.93 -1.44
C ASP A 77 4.19 -3.51 0.01
N CYS A 78 5.15 -4.16 0.67
CA CYS A 78 5.57 -3.73 2.01
C CYS A 78 6.20 -2.33 1.98
N ALA A 79 7.08 -2.05 1.01
CA ALA A 79 7.72 -0.74 0.85
C ALA A 79 6.66 0.36 0.68
N ASN A 80 5.59 0.10 -0.07
CA ASN A 80 4.48 1.03 -0.16
C ASN A 80 3.75 1.24 1.16
N ILE A 81 3.64 0.25 2.04
CA ILE A 81 2.94 0.43 3.32
C ILE A 81 3.78 1.29 4.28
N ILE A 82 5.10 1.12 4.29
CA ILE A 82 6.01 1.75 5.26
C ILE A 82 6.72 2.99 4.70
N TYR A 83 6.36 3.45 3.49
CA TYR A 83 6.95 4.63 2.88
C TYR A 83 6.57 5.90 3.66
N GLU A 84 7.57 6.60 4.18
CA GLU A 84 7.37 7.70 5.15
C GLU A 84 6.57 8.88 4.60
N ASN A 85 6.65 9.12 3.29
CA ASN A 85 5.99 10.26 2.66
C ASN A 85 4.52 9.98 2.34
N TYR A 86 4.04 8.75 2.51
CA TYR A 86 2.61 8.50 2.34
C TYR A 86 1.82 8.93 3.58
N THR A 87 0.98 9.94 3.40
CA THR A 87 0.11 10.48 4.45
C THR A 87 -1.36 10.15 4.21
N ALA A 88 -1.70 9.61 3.04
CA ALA A 88 -3.06 9.29 2.61
C ALA A 88 -3.14 7.84 2.13
N VAL A 89 -4.20 7.14 2.53
CA VAL A 89 -4.54 5.80 2.04
C VAL A 89 -6.02 5.70 1.73
N GLY A 90 -6.37 4.95 0.70
CA GLY A 90 -7.75 4.55 0.42
C GLY A 90 -7.76 3.19 -0.27
N CYS A 91 -8.69 2.31 0.13
CA CYS A 91 -8.71 0.93 -0.32
C CYS A 91 -10.10 0.52 -0.82
N ALA A 92 -10.14 -0.41 -1.77
CA ALA A 92 -11.38 -0.97 -2.26
C ALA A 92 -11.28 -2.50 -2.41
N VAL A 93 -12.42 -3.16 -2.23
CA VAL A 93 -12.55 -4.61 -2.40
C VAL A 93 -13.75 -4.90 -3.28
N ASN A 94 -13.54 -5.72 -4.31
CA ASN A 94 -14.61 -6.19 -5.18
C ASN A 94 -14.59 -7.72 -5.32
N ARG A 95 -15.77 -8.33 -5.16
CA ARG A 95 -15.99 -9.76 -5.41
C ARG A 95 -16.37 -9.94 -6.87
N CYS A 96 -15.46 -10.48 -7.66
CA CYS A 96 -15.65 -10.72 -9.08
C CYS A 96 -16.26 -12.10 -9.31
N THR A 97 -17.49 -12.30 -8.85
CA THR A 97 -18.17 -13.60 -8.81
C THR A 97 -18.16 -14.33 -10.16
N SER A 98 -18.40 -13.61 -11.25
CA SER A 98 -18.36 -14.18 -12.62
C SER A 98 -16.98 -14.65 -13.07
N ARG A 99 -15.91 -14.18 -12.41
CA ARG A 99 -14.52 -14.56 -12.68
C ARG A 99 -13.89 -15.44 -11.59
N GLY A 100 -14.60 -15.71 -10.50
CA GLY A 100 -14.17 -16.66 -9.47
C GLY A 100 -13.12 -16.14 -8.46
N PHE A 101 -12.91 -14.82 -8.36
CA PHE A 101 -11.94 -14.26 -7.40
C PHE A 101 -12.43 -12.95 -6.76
N THR A 102 -11.80 -12.56 -5.66
CA THR A 102 -11.93 -11.25 -5.00
C THR A 102 -10.65 -10.46 -5.24
N VAL A 103 -10.77 -9.19 -5.61
CA VAL A 103 -9.65 -8.27 -5.79
C VAL A 103 -9.68 -7.19 -4.72
N VAL A 104 -8.50 -6.90 -4.16
CA VAL A 104 -8.25 -5.83 -3.20
C VAL A 104 -7.24 -4.88 -3.83
N GLU A 105 -7.50 -3.58 -3.77
CA GLU A 105 -6.51 -2.56 -4.10
C GLU A 105 -6.45 -1.51 -2.99
N CYS A 106 -5.24 -1.14 -2.59
CA CYS A 106 -4.99 0.04 -1.76
C CYS A 106 -4.12 1.04 -2.52
N ARG A 107 -4.46 2.32 -2.38
CA ARG A 107 -3.75 3.44 -3.01
C ARG A 107 -3.14 4.32 -1.95
N TYR A 108 -1.94 4.83 -2.24
CA TYR A 108 -1.15 5.60 -1.29
C TYR A 108 -0.68 6.93 -1.89
N GLY A 109 -0.86 8.02 -1.16
CA GLY A 109 -0.57 9.38 -1.62
C GLY A 109 0.26 10.18 -0.62
N PRO A 110 0.84 11.32 -1.05
CA PRO A 110 0.45 12.06 -2.25
C PRO A 110 1.21 11.67 -3.52
N LYS A 111 2.43 11.12 -3.41
CA LYS A 111 3.26 10.75 -4.57
C LYS A 111 3.86 9.37 -4.40
N ARG A 112 3.83 8.54 -5.46
CA ARG A 112 4.43 7.20 -5.44
C ARG A 112 5.89 7.24 -4.99
N LEU A 113 6.33 6.20 -4.28
CA LEU A 113 7.73 5.92 -4.01
C LEU A 113 8.52 5.82 -5.33
N GLN A 114 9.57 6.64 -5.46
CA GLN A 114 10.37 6.76 -6.67
C GLN A 114 11.68 5.99 -6.56
N TYR A 115 12.19 5.55 -7.71
CA TYR A 115 13.54 5.00 -7.82
C TYR A 115 14.58 5.99 -7.23
N GLY A 116 15.52 5.48 -6.45
CA GLY A 116 16.58 6.26 -5.81
C GLY A 116 16.18 6.91 -4.48
N SER A 117 14.89 7.00 -4.15
CA SER A 117 14.43 7.52 -2.85
C SER A 117 14.65 6.52 -1.72
N LEU A 118 14.83 6.97 -0.49
CA LEU A 118 14.72 6.10 0.68
C LEU A 118 13.24 5.76 0.93
N VAL A 119 12.99 4.57 1.48
CA VAL A 119 11.63 4.19 1.91
C VAL A 119 11.25 4.96 3.17
N TYR A 120 12.19 5.12 4.09
CA TYR A 120 12.04 6.03 5.22
C TYR A 120 13.41 6.47 5.69
N GLU A 121 13.47 7.60 6.38
CA GLU A 121 14.71 8.07 6.97
C GLU A 121 15.05 7.27 8.25
N VAL A 122 16.19 6.61 8.27
CA VAL A 122 16.67 5.87 9.46
C VAL A 122 17.03 6.86 10.57
N GLY A 123 16.56 6.59 11.78
CA GLY A 123 16.86 7.40 12.97
C GLY A 123 16.12 6.94 14.21
N ALA A 124 16.36 7.62 15.33
CA ALA A 124 15.61 7.37 16.55
C ALA A 124 14.13 7.72 16.34
N PRO A 125 13.17 6.92 16.86
CA PRO A 125 11.76 7.18 16.71
C PRO A 125 11.38 8.62 17.09
N CYS A 126 10.55 9.25 16.27
CA CYS A 126 10.07 10.63 16.45
C CYS A 126 11.13 11.75 16.45
N SER A 127 12.43 11.44 16.28
CA SER A 127 13.50 12.45 16.31
C SER A 127 13.41 13.49 15.18
N LYS A 128 12.65 13.20 14.12
CA LYS A 128 12.49 14.06 12.94
C LYS A 128 11.02 14.43 12.65
N CYS A 129 10.11 14.26 13.61
CA CYS A 129 8.74 14.77 13.44
C CYS A 129 8.77 16.29 13.26
N LYS A 130 8.09 16.79 12.23
CA LYS A 130 8.04 18.22 11.93
C LYS A 130 6.94 18.87 12.76
N ALA A 131 7.20 20.01 13.40
CA ALA A 131 6.14 20.76 14.06
C ALA A 131 5.05 21.15 13.02
N PRO A 132 3.75 20.98 13.33
CA PRO A 132 3.15 20.69 14.64
C PRO A 132 2.86 19.20 14.94
N GLN A 133 3.42 18.25 14.17
CA GLN A 133 3.20 16.81 14.38
C GLN A 133 3.63 16.37 15.78
N LYS A 134 2.87 15.45 16.35
CA LYS A 134 3.12 14.81 17.63
C LYS A 134 3.67 13.40 17.41
N CYS A 135 4.52 12.97 18.34
CA CYS A 135 4.91 11.58 18.44
C CYS A 135 3.75 10.78 19.04
N VAL A 136 3.17 9.88 18.26
CA VAL A 136 2.11 8.96 18.70
C VAL A 136 2.65 7.54 18.72
N LEU A 137 2.16 6.72 19.66
CA LEU A 137 2.58 5.33 19.85
C LEU A 137 4.11 5.16 20.02
N GLY A 138 4.81 6.22 20.43
CA GLY A 138 6.28 6.25 20.57
C GLY A 138 7.06 6.06 19.27
N SER A 139 6.41 6.07 18.10
CA SER A 139 7.04 5.66 16.83
C SER A 139 6.55 6.37 15.58
N LEU A 140 5.39 7.04 15.60
CA LEU A 140 4.80 7.67 14.42
C LEU A 140 4.65 9.18 14.61
N CYS A 141 4.80 9.95 13.52
CA CYS A 141 4.53 11.38 13.50
C CYS A 141 3.11 11.64 12.97
N GLN A 142 2.26 12.30 13.76
CA GLN A 142 0.88 12.64 13.40
C GLN A 142 0.54 14.09 13.70
#